data_AF-A0A1H5XVE1-F1
#
_entry.id   AF-A0A1H5XVE1-F1
#
_cell.length_a   1.000
_cell.length_b   1.000
_cell.length_c   1.000
_cell.angle_alpha   90.00
_cell.angle_beta   90.00
_cell.angle_gamma   90.00
#
_symmetry.space_group_name_H-M   'P 1'
#
loop_
_entity.id
_entity.type
_entity.pdbx_description
1 polymer ?
#
loop_
_entity_poly.entity_id
_entity_poly.type
_entity_poly.pdbx_seq_one_letter_code
_entity_poly.pdbx_strand_id
1 'polypeptide(L)'
;MCGIPRRPADPEEIVVIAGRPRDLPLGGACLWALPLDASIAARARQLVGDVLGALAFPREQLDNGRLAVSELATNAFQHARPPAPLRPFGQVAPAELWMWARTYPRRELVVTVFDACRDRVPVARAGGGLDEYGRGLGMVAELCASWGTGPSRSLLQTRPIPGKTVWFTLPLPDPWPGAARLASPSRTAESLHAMLARRGVHGVITRHAKGVSLVSAPCGINVTMEPAAMRYMGTEGTYVRRPLTDLNDLAEHIVRRNETPTIRP
;
A
#
# COMPACT_ATOMS: atom_id res chain seq x y z
N MET A 1 41.82 20.45 29.96
CA MET A 1 41.24 21.10 28.78
C MET A 1 39.96 20.39 28.43
N CYS A 2 38.93 21.18 28.14
CA CYS A 2 37.52 20.82 28.02
C CYS A 2 37.27 19.70 26.99
N GLY A 3 36.48 18.70 27.38
CA GLY A 3 35.97 17.69 26.45
C GLY A 3 34.94 18.31 25.52
N ILE A 4 35.11 18.07 24.22
CA ILE A 4 34.15 18.48 23.18
C ILE A 4 32.82 17.76 23.48
N PRO A 5 31.69 18.46 23.65
CA PRO A 5 30.41 17.79 23.81
C PRO A 5 30.06 17.08 22.50
N ARG A 6 29.76 15.78 22.58
CA ARG A 6 29.16 15.05 21.45
C ARG A 6 27.84 15.72 21.11
N ARG A 7 27.67 16.07 19.84
CA ARG A 7 26.41 16.55 19.25
C ARG A 7 25.28 15.57 19.62
N PRO A 8 24.10 16.03 20.07
CA PRO A 8 22.96 15.16 20.25
C PRO A 8 22.62 14.50 18.91
N ALA A 9 22.28 13.20 18.94
CA ALA A 9 21.87 12.46 17.76
C ALA A 9 20.64 13.12 17.12
N ASP A 10 20.65 13.28 15.79
CA ASP A 10 19.50 13.78 15.03
C ASP A 10 18.28 12.87 15.26
N PRO A 11 17.07 13.43 15.46
CA PRO A 11 15.84 12.66 15.72
C PRO A 11 15.24 11.99 14.45
N GLU A 12 16.04 11.67 13.44
CA GLU A 12 15.54 11.43 12.06
C GLU A 12 15.73 10.02 11.46
N GLU A 13 15.89 8.97 12.26
CA GLU A 13 15.83 7.59 11.72
C GLU A 13 14.68 6.77 12.32
N ILE A 14 13.45 7.12 11.94
CA ILE A 14 12.37 6.12 11.87
C ILE A 14 12.44 5.50 10.47
N VAL A 15 13.51 4.73 10.22
CA VAL A 15 13.61 3.87 9.04
C VAL A 15 13.08 2.49 9.43
N VAL A 16 11.76 2.34 9.45
CA VAL A 16 11.15 1.01 9.50
C VAL A 16 11.09 0.51 8.07
N ILE A 17 12.09 -0.27 7.65
CA ILE A 17 11.95 -1.16 6.49
C ILE A 17 11.21 -2.40 6.99
N ALA A 18 9.92 -2.52 6.68
CA ALA A 18 9.25 -3.80 6.85
C ALA A 18 9.31 -4.57 5.52
N GLY A 19 10.28 -5.48 5.39
CA GLY A 19 10.38 -6.46 4.30
C GLY A 19 11.50 -6.20 3.27
N ARG A 20 11.77 -7.18 2.41
CA ARG A 20 12.88 -7.13 1.43
C ARG A 20 12.37 -7.28 0.00
N PRO A 21 13.03 -6.65 -0.99
CA PRO A 21 12.58 -6.72 -2.39
C PRO A 21 12.41 -8.17 -2.89
N ARG A 22 13.36 -9.04 -2.54
CA ARG A 22 13.36 -10.47 -2.89
C ARG A 22 12.18 -11.28 -2.32
N ASP A 23 11.44 -10.74 -1.34
CA ASP A 23 10.30 -11.41 -0.74
C ASP A 23 8.99 -11.14 -1.52
N LEU A 24 8.95 -10.10 -2.37
CA LEU A 24 7.75 -9.75 -3.16
C LEU A 24 7.24 -10.91 -4.04
N PRO A 25 8.09 -11.65 -4.78
CA PRO A 25 7.66 -12.82 -5.54
C PRO A 25 7.02 -13.93 -4.69
N LEU A 26 7.26 -13.94 -3.38
CA LEU A 26 6.75 -14.92 -2.42
C LEU A 26 5.50 -14.44 -1.67
N GLY A 27 4.96 -13.28 -2.05
CA GLY A 27 3.82 -12.63 -1.39
C GLY A 27 4.20 -11.72 -0.21
N GLY A 28 5.48 -11.35 -0.10
CA GLY A 28 5.93 -10.32 0.82
C GLY A 28 5.50 -8.91 0.39
N ALA A 29 5.82 -7.94 1.23
CA ALA A 29 5.66 -6.52 0.95
C ALA A 29 6.90 -5.78 1.43
N CYS A 30 7.14 -4.59 0.87
CA CYS A 30 8.05 -3.62 1.43
C CYS A 30 7.30 -2.36 1.85
N LEU A 31 7.55 -1.89 3.06
CA LEU A 31 6.89 -0.73 3.65
C LEU A 31 7.93 0.21 4.24
N TRP A 32 7.75 1.53 4.05
CA TRP A 32 8.61 2.56 4.63
C TRP A 32 7.80 3.75 5.10
N ALA A 33 8.20 4.35 6.22
CA ALA A 33 7.83 5.71 6.55
C ALA A 33 8.65 6.67 5.67
N LEU A 34 8.00 7.67 5.09
CA LEU A 34 8.66 8.68 4.28
C LEU A 34 9.02 9.92 5.13
N PRO A 35 10.06 10.68 4.76
CA PRO A 35 10.44 11.92 5.43
C PRO A 35 9.28 12.92 5.53
N LEU A 36 9.30 13.75 6.58
CA LEU A 36 8.30 14.80 6.82
C LEU A 36 8.63 16.13 6.12
N ASP A 37 9.75 16.17 5.39
CA ASP A 37 10.30 17.34 4.74
C ASP A 37 10.27 17.24 3.20
N ALA A 38 10.86 18.22 2.53
CA ALA A 38 10.88 18.29 1.07
C ALA A 38 11.71 17.16 0.40
N SER A 39 12.48 16.38 1.16
CA SER A 39 13.25 15.24 0.64
C SER A 39 12.37 14.02 0.33
N ILE A 40 11.11 14.03 0.77
CA ILE A 40 10.13 12.94 0.63
C ILE A 40 10.08 12.32 -0.78
N ALA A 41 10.02 13.14 -1.83
CA ALA A 41 9.95 12.67 -3.20
C ALA A 41 11.27 12.05 -3.66
N ALA A 42 12.41 12.64 -3.27
CA ALA A 42 13.73 12.09 -3.56
C ALA A 42 13.91 10.72 -2.89
N ARG A 43 13.50 10.60 -1.63
CA ARG A 43 13.55 9.34 -0.89
C ARG A 43 12.64 8.28 -1.50
N ALA A 44 11.41 8.64 -1.87
CA ALA A 44 10.49 7.72 -2.52
C ALA A 44 11.04 7.19 -3.86
N ARG A 45 11.64 8.06 -4.70
CA ARG A 45 12.30 7.66 -5.95
C ARG A 45 13.44 6.68 -5.72
N GLN A 46 14.26 6.92 -4.69
CA GLN A 46 15.35 6.02 -4.33
C GLN A 46 14.79 4.63 -3.95
N LEU A 47 13.84 4.59 -3.02
CA LEU A 47 13.24 3.34 -2.53
C LEU A 47 12.60 2.52 -3.66
N VAL A 48 11.80 3.17 -4.54
CA VAL A 48 11.21 2.50 -5.70
C VAL A 48 12.30 2.04 -6.67
N GLY A 49 13.30 2.88 -6.95
CA GLY A 49 14.44 2.51 -7.79
C GLY A 49 15.20 1.29 -7.28
N ASP A 50 15.43 1.20 -5.97
CA ASP A 50 16.14 0.09 -5.33
C ASP A 50 15.33 -1.22 -5.46
N VAL A 51 14.01 -1.17 -5.25
CA VAL A 51 13.13 -2.34 -5.43
C VAL A 51 13.07 -2.80 -6.88
N LEU A 52 12.84 -1.87 -7.81
CA LEU A 52 12.74 -2.18 -9.24
C LEU A 52 14.07 -2.72 -9.78
N GLY A 53 15.20 -2.16 -9.36
CA GLY A 53 16.54 -2.66 -9.70
C GLY A 53 16.81 -4.06 -9.13
N ALA A 54 16.48 -4.29 -7.86
CA ALA A 54 16.66 -5.59 -7.22
C ALA A 54 15.79 -6.71 -7.83
N LEU A 55 14.68 -6.34 -8.46
CA LEU A 55 13.75 -7.25 -9.14
C LEU A 55 13.94 -7.28 -10.66
N ALA A 56 15.00 -6.64 -11.17
CA ALA A 56 15.36 -6.60 -12.60
C ALA A 56 14.23 -6.11 -13.52
N PHE A 57 13.49 -5.07 -13.10
CA PHE A 57 12.55 -4.39 -13.99
C PHE A 57 13.29 -3.74 -15.18
N PRO A 58 12.68 -3.67 -16.37
CA PRO A 58 13.29 -2.97 -17.48
C PRO A 58 13.41 -1.47 -17.19
N ARG A 59 14.37 -0.83 -17.86
CA ARG A 59 14.75 0.57 -17.59
C ARG A 59 13.58 1.54 -17.70
N GLU A 60 12.71 1.34 -18.69
CA GLU A 60 11.52 2.17 -18.89
C GLU A 60 10.60 2.16 -17.65
N GLN A 61 10.31 0.99 -17.08
CA GLN A 61 9.46 0.85 -15.91
C GLN A 61 10.14 1.43 -14.65
N LEU A 62 11.47 1.38 -14.59
CA LEU A 62 12.25 2.03 -13.54
C LEU A 62 12.11 3.56 -13.60
N ASP A 63 12.22 4.14 -14.79
CA ASP A 63 12.06 5.58 -14.99
C ASP A 63 10.59 6.02 -14.74
N ASN A 64 9.62 5.29 -15.29
CA ASN A 64 8.19 5.53 -15.08
C ASN A 64 7.81 5.42 -13.59
N GLY A 65 8.28 4.38 -12.90
CA GLY A 65 8.01 4.17 -11.48
C GLY A 65 8.59 5.27 -10.59
N ARG A 66 9.82 5.74 -10.89
CA ARG A 66 10.43 6.87 -10.18
C ARG A 66 9.65 8.16 -10.41
N LEU A 67 9.25 8.46 -11.64
CA LEU A 67 8.46 9.64 -11.92
C LEU A 67 7.10 9.58 -11.21
N ALA A 68 6.37 8.48 -11.35
CA ALA A 68 5.06 8.31 -10.74
C ALA A 68 5.09 8.42 -9.21
N VAL A 69 6.05 7.78 -8.54
CA VAL A 69 6.15 7.86 -7.07
C VAL A 69 6.57 9.26 -6.60
N SER A 70 7.35 9.99 -7.40
CA SER A 70 7.71 11.38 -7.11
C SER A 70 6.48 12.28 -7.06
N GLU A 71 5.57 12.12 -8.02
CA GLU A 71 4.31 12.86 -8.06
C GLU A 71 3.42 12.49 -6.87
N LEU A 72 3.29 11.20 -6.55
CA LEU A 72 2.47 10.76 -5.41
C LEU A 72 3.02 11.26 -4.07
N ALA A 73 4.34 11.17 -3.87
CA ALA A 73 5.00 11.63 -2.65
C ALA A 73 4.92 13.17 -2.51
N THR A 74 5.10 13.90 -3.60
CA THR A 74 4.93 15.38 -3.62
C THR A 74 3.50 15.76 -3.25
N ASN A 75 2.51 15.09 -3.85
CA ASN A 75 1.10 15.32 -3.55
C ASN A 75 0.80 15.02 -2.07
N ALA A 76 1.33 13.91 -1.52
CA ALA A 76 1.18 13.60 -0.11
C ALA A 76 1.82 14.69 0.77
N PHE A 77 3.03 15.16 0.47
CA PHE A 77 3.68 16.23 1.24
C PHE A 77 2.92 17.56 1.23
N GLN A 78 2.42 17.96 0.06
CA GLN A 78 1.71 19.22 -0.12
C GLN A 78 0.28 19.17 0.45
N HIS A 79 -0.38 18.02 0.40
CA HIS A 79 -1.81 17.91 0.71
C HIS A 79 -2.15 17.11 1.96
N ALA A 80 -1.22 16.32 2.54
CA ALA A 80 -1.48 15.57 3.77
C ALA A 80 -1.47 16.43 5.04
N ARG A 81 -0.97 17.68 4.95
CA ARG A 81 -0.96 18.61 6.09
C ARG A 81 -2.38 19.15 6.32
N PRO A 82 -3.03 18.86 7.47
CA PRO A 82 -4.30 19.48 7.79
C PRO A 82 -4.12 21.00 7.90
N PRO A 83 -5.07 21.82 7.43
CA PRO A 83 -5.09 23.23 7.78
C PRO A 83 -5.19 23.37 9.32
N ALA A 84 -4.35 24.22 9.90
CA ALA A 84 -4.28 24.52 11.33
C ALA A 84 -5.60 25.11 11.90
N PRO A 85 -5.85 25.05 13.23
CA PRO A 85 -4.94 24.60 14.28
C PRO A 85 -5.25 23.20 14.81
N LEU A 86 -4.17 22.51 15.14
CA LEU A 86 -4.06 21.09 15.46
C LEU A 86 -4.91 20.65 16.66
N ARG A 87 -5.20 19.33 16.64
CA ARG A 87 -5.36 18.53 17.86
C ARG A 87 -4.23 18.89 18.84
N PRO A 88 -4.52 19.16 20.12
CA PRO A 88 -3.58 19.81 21.06
C PRO A 88 -2.24 19.10 21.32
N PHE A 89 -1.99 17.90 20.75
CA PHE A 89 -0.78 17.11 20.95
C PHE A 89 -0.34 16.24 19.74
N GLY A 90 -0.79 16.54 18.51
CA GLY A 90 -0.64 15.61 17.38
C GLY A 90 0.68 15.72 16.62
N GLN A 91 1.60 14.76 16.80
CA GLN A 91 2.65 14.48 15.81
C GLN A 91 2.03 14.28 14.42
N VAL A 92 2.63 14.88 13.38
CA VAL A 92 2.25 14.60 11.99
C VAL A 92 2.66 13.17 11.68
N ALA A 93 1.69 12.29 11.43
CA ALA A 93 1.98 10.93 10.99
C ALA A 93 2.68 11.00 9.62
N PRO A 94 3.87 10.40 9.46
CA PRO A 94 4.56 10.40 8.18
C PRO A 94 3.72 9.68 7.12
N ALA A 95 3.83 10.14 5.87
CA ALA A 95 3.33 9.37 4.75
C ALA A 95 4.06 8.02 4.70
N GLU A 96 3.41 7.00 4.16
CA GLU A 96 3.98 5.67 4.06
C GLU A 96 4.07 5.25 2.58
N LEU A 97 5.17 4.61 2.20
CA LEU A 97 5.33 3.98 0.89
C LEU A 97 5.19 2.47 1.06
N TRP A 98 4.29 1.85 0.30
CA TRP A 98 4.05 0.42 0.30
C TRP A 98 4.24 -0.16 -1.09
N MET A 99 4.83 -1.36 -1.15
CA MET A 99 5.00 -2.11 -2.38
C MET A 99 4.72 -3.59 -2.16
N TRP A 100 3.92 -4.20 -3.03
CA TRP A 100 3.74 -5.65 -3.12
C TRP A 100 3.42 -6.07 -4.55
N ALA A 101 3.70 -7.33 -4.87
CA ALA A 101 3.27 -7.91 -6.14
C ALA A 101 1.80 -8.34 -6.04
N ARG A 102 1.04 -8.05 -7.10
CA ARG A 102 -0.28 -8.58 -7.37
C ARG A 102 -0.20 -9.43 -8.63
N THR A 103 -0.74 -10.64 -8.60
CA THR A 103 -0.70 -11.55 -9.74
C THR A 103 -2.07 -11.86 -10.32
N TYR A 104 -3.14 -11.42 -9.66
CA TYR A 104 -4.52 -11.48 -10.16
C TYR A 104 -5.24 -10.12 -10.02
N PRO A 105 -6.02 -9.67 -11.04
CA PRO A 105 -6.25 -10.34 -12.32
C PRO A 105 -5.09 -10.13 -13.31
N ARG A 106 -4.21 -9.16 -13.04
CA ARG A 106 -3.01 -8.85 -13.83
C ARG A 106 -1.78 -8.95 -12.95
N ARG A 107 -0.64 -9.31 -13.57
CA ARG A 107 0.68 -9.40 -12.95
C ARG A 107 1.30 -8.02 -12.89
N GLU A 108 1.17 -7.37 -11.74
CA GLU A 108 1.59 -5.98 -11.55
C GLU A 108 2.25 -5.77 -10.18
N LEU A 109 3.26 -4.91 -10.11
CA LEU A 109 3.74 -4.35 -8.86
C LEU A 109 2.82 -3.19 -8.48
N VAL A 110 2.22 -3.26 -7.30
CA VAL A 110 1.40 -2.18 -6.74
C VAL A 110 2.31 -1.29 -5.91
N VAL A 111 2.41 0.00 -6.27
CA VAL A 111 3.15 1.02 -5.53
C VAL A 111 2.15 2.00 -4.94
N THR A 112 2.13 2.12 -3.62
CA THR A 112 1.12 2.89 -2.89
C THR A 112 1.77 3.92 -1.98
N VAL A 113 1.28 5.15 -2.00
CA VAL A 113 1.56 6.17 -0.98
C VAL A 113 0.32 6.33 -0.12
N PHE A 114 0.47 6.16 1.19
CA PHE A 114 -0.55 6.44 2.19
C PHE A 114 -0.26 7.77 2.89
N ASP A 115 -1.30 8.56 3.15
CA ASP A 115 -1.23 9.71 4.03
C ASP A 115 -2.47 9.79 4.95
N ALA A 116 -2.29 10.37 6.13
CA ALA A 116 -3.34 10.43 7.16
C ALA A 116 -4.43 11.49 6.88
N CYS A 117 -4.44 12.16 5.71
CA CYS A 117 -5.47 13.12 5.33
C CYS A 117 -6.50 12.47 4.41
N ARG A 118 -7.67 12.13 4.98
CA ARG A 118 -8.75 11.43 4.27
C ARG A 118 -9.53 12.32 3.30
N ASP A 119 -9.70 13.60 3.62
CA ASP A 119 -10.69 14.46 2.96
C ASP A 119 -10.19 15.06 1.63
N ARG A 120 -8.88 15.01 1.38
CA ARG A 120 -8.27 15.57 0.17
C ARG A 120 -8.02 14.46 -0.84
N VAL A 121 -9.02 14.14 -1.64
CA VAL A 121 -8.88 13.15 -2.73
C VAL A 121 -8.16 13.80 -3.92
N PRO A 122 -7.08 13.20 -4.44
CA PRO A 122 -6.39 13.74 -5.60
C PRO A 122 -7.29 13.66 -6.84
N VAL A 123 -7.34 14.74 -7.63
CA VAL A 123 -8.10 14.81 -8.89
C VAL A 123 -7.13 14.81 -10.06
N ALA A 124 -7.22 13.80 -10.94
CA ALA A 124 -6.48 13.79 -12.19
C ALA A 124 -7.10 14.79 -13.17
N ARG A 125 -6.28 15.66 -13.77
CA ARG A 125 -6.71 16.57 -14.83
C ARG A 125 -5.87 16.31 -16.09
N ALA A 126 -6.54 16.09 -17.22
CA ALA A 126 -5.88 16.06 -18.52
C ALA A 126 -5.43 17.49 -18.88
N GLY A 127 -4.22 17.61 -19.45
CA GLY A 127 -3.54 18.89 -19.64
C GLY A 127 -4.36 19.92 -20.42
N GLY A 128 -4.63 21.06 -19.78
CA GLY A 128 -5.24 22.23 -20.40
C GLY A 128 -5.37 23.38 -19.40
N GLY A 129 -4.43 24.32 -19.41
CA GLY A 129 -4.44 25.52 -18.57
C GLY A 129 -3.27 25.59 -17.58
N LEU A 130 -2.84 26.83 -17.28
CA LEU A 130 -1.65 27.22 -16.51
C LEU A 130 -1.73 26.92 -15.00
N ASP A 131 -2.49 25.90 -14.60
CA ASP A 131 -2.66 25.50 -13.20
C ASP A 131 -1.90 24.16 -12.99
N GLU A 132 -0.90 24.17 -12.11
CA GLU A 132 0.00 23.01 -11.87
C GLU A 132 -0.69 21.89 -11.08
N TYR A 133 -1.80 22.22 -10.39
CA TYR A 133 -2.59 21.28 -9.59
C TYR A 133 -3.36 20.29 -10.48
N GLY A 134 -2.88 19.03 -10.52
CA GLY A 134 -3.57 17.90 -11.15
C GLY A 134 -2.87 17.28 -12.37
N ARG A 135 -1.79 17.90 -12.89
CA ARG A 135 -1.01 17.36 -14.02
C ARG A 135 -0.23 16.09 -13.66
N GLY A 136 0.29 16.02 -12.44
CA GLY A 136 1.08 14.88 -11.96
C GLY A 136 0.34 13.54 -12.10
N LEU A 137 -0.97 13.53 -11.80
CA LEU A 137 -1.79 12.32 -11.93
C LEU A 137 -2.19 12.02 -13.38
N GLY A 138 -2.25 13.04 -14.25
CA GLY A 138 -2.38 12.83 -15.69
C GLY A 138 -1.18 12.06 -16.24
N MET A 139 0.04 12.43 -15.84
CA MET A 139 1.25 11.69 -16.20
C MET A 139 1.25 10.26 -15.63
N VAL A 140 0.84 10.07 -14.37
CA VAL A 140 0.70 8.72 -13.79
C VAL A 140 -0.30 7.88 -14.59
N ALA A 141 -1.40 8.47 -15.04
CA ALA A 141 -2.40 7.78 -15.86
C ALA A 141 -1.87 7.36 -17.24
N GLU A 142 -0.92 8.12 -17.81
CA GLU A 142 -0.30 7.83 -19.10
C GLU A 142 0.87 6.81 -18.99
N LEU A 143 1.64 6.86 -17.90
CA LEU A 143 2.89 6.10 -17.75
C LEU A 143 2.73 4.75 -17.05
N CYS A 144 1.62 4.54 -16.32
CA CYS A 144 1.42 3.35 -15.48
C CYS A 144 0.28 2.47 -16.02
N ALA A 145 0.34 1.17 -15.71
CA ALA A 145 -0.66 0.20 -16.20
C ALA A 145 -2.05 0.44 -15.62
N SER A 146 -2.10 0.89 -14.36
CA SER A 146 -3.31 1.40 -13.72
C SER A 146 -2.95 2.30 -12.56
N TRP A 147 -3.90 3.10 -12.09
CA TRP A 147 -3.76 3.90 -10.88
C TRP A 147 -5.10 4.07 -10.18
N GLY A 148 -5.08 4.52 -8.93
CA GLY A 148 -6.29 4.81 -8.21
C GLY A 148 -6.05 5.43 -6.85
N THR A 149 -7.16 5.69 -6.16
CA THR A 149 -7.16 6.27 -4.81
C THR A 149 -8.29 5.67 -3.99
N GLY A 150 -8.21 5.80 -2.66
CA GLY A 150 -9.34 5.53 -1.78
C GLY A 150 -8.95 5.42 -0.32
N PRO A 151 -9.97 5.30 0.55
CA PRO A 151 -9.76 5.31 1.98
C PRO A 151 -9.03 4.05 2.43
N SER A 152 -8.16 4.20 3.42
CA SER A 152 -7.39 3.11 3.98
C SER A 152 -6.91 3.48 5.38
N ARG A 153 -6.05 2.65 5.96
CA ARG A 153 -5.39 2.89 7.26
C ARG A 153 -3.89 2.68 7.17
N SER A 154 -3.11 3.26 8.07
CA SER A 154 -1.66 3.07 8.09
C SER A 154 -1.27 1.59 8.30
N LEU A 155 -0.14 1.16 7.73
CA LEU A 155 0.48 -0.15 7.99
C LEU A 155 1.62 -0.08 9.03
N LEU A 156 2.22 1.09 9.23
CA LEU A 156 3.42 1.24 10.07
C LEU A 156 3.15 1.83 11.45
N GLN A 157 2.04 2.55 11.64
CA GLN A 157 1.71 3.13 12.94
C GLN A 157 1.23 2.05 13.93
N THR A 158 1.57 2.26 15.21
CA THR A 158 1.15 1.37 16.31
C THR A 158 -0.35 1.39 16.56
N ARG A 159 -1.03 2.47 16.15
CA ARG A 159 -2.49 2.61 16.17
C ARG A 159 -3.01 2.62 14.73
N PRO A 160 -4.23 2.11 14.47
CA PRO A 160 -4.80 2.03 13.12
C PRO A 160 -5.28 3.41 12.63
N ILE A 161 -4.35 4.30 12.28
CA ILE A 161 -4.63 5.67 11.83
C ILE A 161 -5.36 5.63 10.47
N PRO A 162 -6.56 6.20 10.34
CA PRO A 162 -7.26 6.32 9.06
C PRO A 162 -6.62 7.37 8.16
N GLY A 163 -6.77 7.19 6.86
CA GLY A 163 -6.25 8.10 5.85
C GLY A 163 -6.71 7.69 4.46
N LYS A 164 -5.90 8.02 3.47
CA LYS A 164 -6.11 7.60 2.09
C LYS A 164 -4.85 6.98 1.52
N THR A 165 -5.04 6.24 0.45
CA THR A 165 -3.98 5.69 -0.39
C THR A 165 -4.13 6.26 -1.78
N VAL A 166 -3.01 6.57 -2.41
CA VAL A 166 -2.91 6.83 -3.85
C VAL A 166 -1.91 5.83 -4.38
N TRP A 167 -2.25 5.13 -5.44
CA TRP A 167 -1.43 4.03 -5.93
C TRP A 167 -1.38 4.02 -7.45
N PHE A 168 -0.31 3.43 -7.97
CA PHE A 168 -0.16 3.08 -9.38
C PHE A 168 0.40 1.67 -9.49
N THR A 169 0.31 1.11 -10.69
CA THR A 169 0.85 -0.21 -10.97
C THR A 169 1.79 -0.24 -12.16
N LEU A 170 2.81 -1.08 -12.05
CA LEU A 170 3.76 -1.38 -13.13
C LEU A 170 3.62 -2.85 -13.50
N PRO A 171 3.64 -3.25 -14.79
CA PRO A 171 3.66 -4.65 -15.17
C PRO A 171 4.86 -5.36 -14.53
N LEU A 172 4.66 -6.54 -13.92
CA LEU A 172 5.78 -7.34 -13.43
C LEU A 172 6.63 -7.80 -14.63
N PRO A 173 7.97 -7.87 -14.49
CA PRO A 173 8.83 -8.37 -15.56
C PRO A 173 8.49 -9.83 -15.87
N ASP A 174 8.73 -10.24 -17.11
CA ASP A 174 8.59 -11.64 -17.53
C ASP A 174 9.97 -12.19 -17.93
N PRO A 175 10.45 -13.29 -17.32
CA PRO A 175 9.77 -14.10 -16.31
C PRO A 175 9.70 -13.44 -14.91
N TRP A 176 8.51 -13.42 -14.31
CA TRP A 176 8.37 -13.12 -12.88
C TRP A 176 8.55 -14.42 -12.08
N PRO A 177 9.46 -14.46 -11.08
CA PRO A 177 9.74 -15.67 -10.30
C PRO A 177 8.59 -16.11 -9.37
N GLY A 178 7.38 -15.56 -9.57
CA GLY A 178 6.18 -15.80 -8.78
C GLY A 178 5.97 -17.28 -8.50
N ALA A 179 6.19 -17.67 -7.25
CA ALA A 179 6.18 -19.06 -6.87
C ALA A 179 4.74 -19.55 -6.68
N ALA A 180 4.41 -20.70 -7.27
CA ALA A 180 3.26 -21.47 -6.84
C ALA A 180 3.42 -21.77 -5.34
N ARG A 181 2.66 -21.06 -4.51
CA ARG A 181 2.78 -21.13 -3.05
C ARG A 181 1.72 -22.07 -2.50
N LEU A 182 2.17 -23.11 -1.81
CA LEU A 182 1.33 -23.89 -0.91
C LEU A 182 1.53 -23.42 0.53
N ALA A 183 0.45 -23.27 1.28
CA ALA A 183 0.50 -22.96 2.70
C ALA A 183 -0.63 -23.66 3.46
N SER A 184 -0.48 -23.77 4.78
CA SER A 184 -1.58 -24.22 5.63
C SER A 184 -2.72 -23.20 5.56
N PRO A 185 -3.95 -23.60 5.20
CA PRO A 185 -5.11 -22.71 5.18
C PRO A 185 -5.31 -21.95 6.50
N SER A 186 -5.06 -22.61 7.64
CA SER A 186 -5.18 -21.99 8.97
C SER A 186 -4.19 -20.85 9.16
N ARG A 187 -2.91 -21.06 8.82
CA ARG A 187 -1.86 -20.04 8.96
C ARG A 187 -2.10 -18.85 8.06
N THR A 188 -2.55 -19.08 6.82
CA THR A 188 -2.92 -17.99 5.91
C THR A 188 -4.14 -17.22 6.42
N ALA A 189 -5.14 -17.92 6.96
CA ALA A 189 -6.32 -17.29 7.57
C ALA A 189 -5.95 -16.44 8.79
N GLU A 190 -5.10 -16.96 9.68
CA GLU A 190 -4.56 -16.24 10.84
C GLU A 190 -3.73 -15.02 10.42
N SER A 191 -2.93 -15.15 9.36
CA SER A 191 -2.15 -14.04 8.80
C SER A 191 -3.08 -12.94 8.28
N LEU A 192 -4.11 -13.29 7.50
CA LEU A 192 -5.10 -12.30 7.04
C LEU A 192 -5.81 -11.64 8.22
N HIS A 193 -6.27 -12.44 9.19
CA HIS A 193 -6.92 -11.91 10.40
C HIS A 193 -6.02 -10.90 11.11
N ALA A 194 -4.76 -11.25 11.36
CA ALA A 194 -3.81 -10.37 12.02
C ALA A 194 -3.54 -9.08 11.22
N MET A 195 -3.44 -9.18 9.90
CA MET A 195 -3.30 -8.00 9.02
C MET A 195 -4.50 -7.08 9.15
N LEU A 196 -5.73 -7.62 9.09
CA LEU A 196 -6.96 -6.84 9.22
C LEU A 196 -7.11 -6.22 10.62
N ALA A 197 -6.80 -6.98 11.68
CA ALA A 197 -6.85 -6.50 13.06
C ALA A 197 -5.85 -5.36 13.31
N ARG A 198 -4.62 -5.46 12.78
CA ARG A 198 -3.61 -4.37 12.82
C ARG A 198 -4.10 -3.12 12.10
N ARG A 199 -4.91 -3.29 11.06
CA ARG A 199 -5.58 -2.19 10.36
C ARG A 199 -6.89 -1.78 11.04
N GLY A 200 -7.17 -2.17 12.28
CA GLY A 200 -8.36 -1.72 13.02
C GLY A 200 -9.69 -2.26 12.49
N VAL A 201 -9.66 -3.31 11.65
CA VAL A 201 -10.88 -3.99 11.22
C VAL A 201 -11.31 -4.93 12.34
N HIS A 202 -12.33 -4.53 13.09
CA HIS A 202 -12.87 -5.31 14.21
C HIS A 202 -13.98 -6.26 13.74
N GLY A 203 -14.21 -7.35 14.50
CA GLY A 203 -15.27 -8.32 14.17
C GLY A 203 -14.92 -9.29 13.04
N VAL A 204 -13.63 -9.46 12.72
CA VAL A 204 -13.17 -10.52 11.81
C VAL A 204 -13.35 -11.88 12.48
N ILE A 205 -14.04 -12.80 11.82
CA ILE A 205 -14.26 -14.16 12.32
C ILE A 205 -13.43 -15.13 11.49
N THR A 206 -12.72 -16.04 12.16
CA THR A 206 -11.98 -17.13 11.52
C THR A 206 -12.57 -18.47 11.92
N ARG A 207 -12.77 -19.37 10.95
CA ARG A 207 -13.17 -20.78 11.17
C ARG A 207 -12.26 -21.72 10.42
N HIS A 208 -12.04 -22.91 10.97
CA HIS A 208 -11.15 -23.91 10.40
C HIS A 208 -11.89 -25.23 10.19
N ALA A 209 -11.58 -25.90 9.09
CA ALA A 209 -11.99 -27.27 8.82
C ALA A 209 -10.83 -28.02 8.13
N LYS A 210 -11.01 -29.31 7.87
CA LYS A 210 -9.95 -30.14 7.26
C LYS A 210 -9.60 -29.59 5.87
N GLY A 211 -8.38 -29.09 5.71
CA GLY A 211 -7.84 -28.62 4.43
C GLY A 211 -8.39 -27.27 3.94
N VAL A 212 -9.15 -26.54 4.76
CA VAL A 212 -9.74 -25.26 4.38
C VAL A 212 -9.93 -24.36 5.61
N SER A 213 -9.90 -23.04 5.42
CA SER A 213 -10.27 -22.09 6.47
C SER A 213 -11.12 -20.97 5.90
N LEU A 214 -11.92 -20.33 6.73
CA LEU A 214 -12.80 -19.22 6.36
C LEU A 214 -12.43 -18.00 7.18
N VAL A 215 -12.25 -16.86 6.52
CA VAL A 215 -12.14 -15.54 7.14
C VAL A 215 -13.33 -14.69 6.70
N SER A 216 -14.15 -14.28 7.64
CA SER A 216 -15.31 -13.42 7.41
C SER A 216 -15.02 -12.02 7.94
N ALA A 217 -15.03 -11.02 7.05
CA ALA A 217 -14.83 -9.62 7.40
C ALA A 217 -16.17 -8.90 7.61
N PRO A 218 -16.23 -7.89 8.49
CA PRO A 218 -17.47 -7.13 8.79
C PRO A 218 -18.09 -6.44 7.57
N CYS A 219 -17.30 -6.16 6.53
CA CYS A 219 -17.77 -5.60 5.27
C CYS A 219 -18.50 -6.60 4.35
N GLY A 220 -18.83 -7.79 4.85
CA GLY A 220 -19.56 -8.85 4.14
C GLY A 220 -18.71 -9.75 3.24
N ILE A 221 -17.40 -9.53 3.18
CA ILE A 221 -16.50 -10.41 2.40
C ILE A 221 -16.21 -11.68 3.21
N ASN A 222 -16.46 -12.83 2.58
CA ASN A 222 -16.12 -14.15 3.11
C ASN A 222 -15.02 -14.77 2.23
N VAL A 223 -13.84 -14.98 2.80
CA VAL A 223 -12.67 -15.53 2.12
C VAL A 223 -12.43 -16.96 2.56
N THR A 224 -12.57 -17.90 1.63
CA THR A 224 -12.14 -19.29 1.80
C THR A 224 -10.66 -19.39 1.46
N MET A 225 -9.86 -19.85 2.42
CA MET A 225 -8.45 -20.19 2.28
C MET A 225 -8.33 -21.67 1.92
N GLU A 226 -7.76 -21.95 0.75
CA GLU A 226 -7.37 -23.28 0.29
C GLU A 226 -5.83 -23.38 0.30
N PRO A 227 -5.24 -24.59 0.19
CA PRO A 227 -3.79 -24.74 0.26
C PRO A 227 -3.00 -23.92 -0.77
N ALA A 228 -3.61 -23.60 -1.92
CA ALA A 228 -2.96 -22.90 -3.03
C ALA A 228 -3.62 -21.55 -3.41
N ALA A 229 -4.75 -21.20 -2.81
CA ALA A 229 -5.54 -20.05 -3.25
C ALA A 229 -6.45 -19.48 -2.17
N MET A 230 -6.85 -18.23 -2.39
CA MET A 230 -7.89 -17.54 -1.64
C MET A 230 -9.09 -17.35 -2.57
N ARG A 231 -10.28 -17.69 -2.09
CA ARG A 231 -11.53 -17.59 -2.86
C ARG A 231 -12.56 -16.76 -2.13
N TYR A 232 -13.26 -15.89 -2.85
CA TYR A 232 -14.31 -15.07 -2.28
C TYR A 232 -15.28 -14.61 -3.37
N MET A 233 -16.44 -14.10 -2.98
CA MET A 233 -17.38 -13.50 -3.91
C MET A 233 -16.96 -12.07 -4.23
N GLY A 234 -16.75 -11.77 -5.52
CA GLY A 234 -16.48 -10.43 -6.01
C GLY A 234 -17.66 -9.48 -5.84
N THR A 235 -17.44 -8.18 -6.10
CA THR A 235 -18.49 -7.15 -6.02
C THR A 235 -19.59 -7.33 -7.06
N GLU A 236 -19.28 -7.96 -8.20
CA GLU A 236 -20.22 -8.24 -9.29
C GLU A 236 -20.94 -9.60 -9.13
N GLY A 237 -20.80 -10.27 -7.98
CA GLY A 237 -21.39 -11.59 -7.77
C GLY A 237 -20.66 -12.73 -8.50
N THR A 238 -19.49 -12.46 -9.08
CA THR A 238 -18.62 -13.48 -9.66
C THR A 238 -17.64 -14.03 -8.63
N TYR A 239 -17.43 -15.35 -8.64
CA TYR A 239 -16.40 -15.96 -7.80
C TYR A 239 -14.99 -15.55 -8.25
N VAL A 240 -14.21 -15.02 -7.31
CA VAL A 240 -12.81 -14.64 -7.50
C VAL A 240 -11.92 -15.70 -6.86
N ARG A 241 -10.87 -16.12 -7.57
CA ARG A 241 -9.82 -17.01 -7.07
C ARG A 241 -8.46 -16.34 -7.27
N ARG A 242 -7.77 -16.05 -6.17
CA ARG A 242 -6.44 -15.43 -6.15
C ARG A 242 -5.37 -16.38 -5.61
N PRO A 243 -4.12 -16.33 -6.08
CA PRO A 243 -3.04 -17.08 -5.46
C PRO A 243 -2.73 -16.54 -4.06
N LEU A 244 -2.11 -17.36 -3.20
CA LEU A 244 -1.76 -16.97 -1.83
C LEU A 244 -0.74 -15.82 -1.76
N THR A 245 0.01 -15.57 -2.83
CA THR A 245 0.96 -14.46 -2.93
C THR A 245 0.28 -13.09 -2.92
N ASP A 246 -1.01 -13.01 -3.25
CA ASP A 246 -1.77 -11.76 -3.31
C ASP A 246 -2.40 -11.38 -1.95
N LEU A 247 -1.92 -11.95 -0.83
CA LEU A 247 -2.50 -11.75 0.50
C LEU A 247 -2.53 -10.27 0.93
N ASN A 248 -1.46 -9.52 0.64
CA ASN A 248 -1.39 -8.07 0.91
C ASN A 248 -2.44 -7.29 0.12
N ASP A 249 -2.59 -7.60 -1.16
CA ASP A 249 -3.58 -6.96 -2.03
C ASP A 249 -5.02 -7.27 -1.58
N LEU A 250 -5.29 -8.51 -1.17
CA LEU A 250 -6.59 -8.90 -0.64
C LEU A 250 -6.91 -8.21 0.69
N ALA A 251 -5.93 -8.12 1.59
CA ALA A 251 -6.10 -7.41 2.85
C ALA A 251 -6.42 -5.92 2.62
N GLU A 252 -5.70 -5.27 1.71
CA GLU A 252 -5.97 -3.88 1.32
C GLU A 252 -7.36 -3.71 0.68
N HIS A 253 -7.78 -4.66 -0.16
CA HIS A 253 -9.14 -4.68 -0.72
C HIS A 253 -10.23 -4.74 0.35
N ILE A 254 -10.06 -5.61 1.36
CA ILE A 254 -11.01 -5.72 2.48
C ILE A 254 -11.00 -4.44 3.34
N VAL A 255 -9.83 -3.90 3.66
CA VAL A 255 -9.71 -2.64 4.42
C VAL A 255 -10.42 -1.50 3.69
N ARG A 256 -10.17 -1.32 2.39
CA ARG A 256 -10.82 -0.29 1.58
C ARG A 256 -12.34 -0.42 1.59
N ARG A 257 -12.86 -1.64 1.46
CA ARG A 257 -14.31 -1.89 1.51
C ARG A 257 -14.90 -1.61 2.89
N ASN A 258 -14.17 -1.94 3.96
CA ASN A 258 -14.58 -1.64 5.32
C ASN A 258 -14.60 -0.13 5.61
N GLU A 259 -13.67 0.63 5.02
CA GLU A 259 -13.61 2.08 5.19
C GLU A 259 -14.60 2.82 4.30
N THR A 260 -15.04 2.23 3.18
CA THR A 260 -16.01 2.86 2.28
C THR A 260 -17.37 2.94 2.98
N PRO A 261 -17.96 4.13 3.17
CA PRO A 261 -19.27 4.26 3.80
C PRO A 261 -20.31 3.43 3.04
N THR A 262 -21.02 2.57 3.73
CA THR A 262 -22.26 2.01 3.19
C THR A 262 -23.29 3.13 3.18
N ILE A 263 -23.64 3.62 2.00
CA ILE A 263 -24.85 4.45 1.83
C ILE A 263 -26.00 3.55 2.25
N ARG A 264 -26.55 3.76 3.46
CA ARG A 264 -27.84 3.19 3.80
C ARG A 264 -28.89 3.99 3.02
N PRO A 265 -29.78 3.32 2.26
CA PRO A 265 -30.93 3.98 1.66
C PRO A 265 -31.83 4.60 2.73
#